data_AF-A0A1Q7M1V2-F1
#
_entry.id   AF-A0A1Q7M1V2-F1
#
_cell.length_a   1.000
_cell.length_b   1.000
_cell.length_c   1.000
_cell.angle_alpha   90.00
_cell.angle_beta   90.00
_cell.angle_gamma   90.00
#
_symmetry.space_group_name_H-M   'P 1'
#
loop_
_entity.id
_entity.type
_entity.pdbx_description
1 polymer ?
#
loop_
_entity_poly.entity_id
_entity_poly.type
_entity_poly.pdbx_seq_one_letter_code
_entity_poly.pdbx_strand_id
1 'polypeptide(L)'
;MWLARILKGEGMELVLADLDPERAQKAARELGAEVVPPERILETRCDILAPCALGGVVSRETIPRIQARIICGSANNILAAPDSRPAGRIGSGEGFAAGPDPGDELARRGILYAPDYLVNAGGLIRGAEFYLLKRADSHDSLARIYDRMWRVLELSRERGLSTARIADEMAEARLKRPKIFRDLFWGFGSTGLTAAGGATEN
;
A
#
# COMPACT_ATOMS: atom_id res chain seq x y z
N MET A 1 -11.39 13.08 -1.39
CA MET A 1 -11.95 13.71 -2.61
C MET A 1 -10.98 13.80 -3.79
N TRP A 2 -9.65 13.97 -3.61
CA TRP A 2 -8.74 14.19 -4.74
C TRP A 2 -8.78 13.08 -5.81
N LEU A 3 -8.72 11.82 -5.39
CA LEU A 3 -8.87 10.66 -6.29
C LEU A 3 -10.18 10.72 -7.08
N ALA A 4 -11.31 10.91 -6.40
CA ALA A 4 -12.63 10.98 -7.04
C ALA A 4 -12.72 12.09 -8.09
N ARG A 5 -12.10 13.26 -7.84
CA ARG A 5 -12.04 14.35 -8.84
C ARG A 5 -11.25 13.96 -10.09
N ILE A 6 -10.09 13.32 -9.92
CA ILE A 6 -9.30 12.82 -11.07
C ILE A 6 -10.14 11.83 -11.87
N LEU A 7 -10.68 10.81 -11.21
CA LEU A 7 -11.44 9.76 -11.90
C LEU A 7 -12.67 10.30 -12.61
N LYS A 8 -13.37 11.28 -12.01
CA LYS A 8 -14.50 11.94 -12.67
C LYS A 8 -14.05 12.75 -13.89
N GLY A 9 -12.91 13.44 -13.79
CA GLY A 9 -12.30 14.18 -14.91
C GLY A 9 -11.95 13.27 -16.10
N GLU A 10 -11.57 12.03 -15.81
CA GLU A 10 -11.32 10.96 -16.81
C GLU A 10 -12.61 10.28 -17.31
N GLY A 11 -13.80 10.79 -16.92
CA GLY A 11 -15.09 10.30 -17.39
C GLY A 11 -15.59 9.04 -16.68
N MET A 12 -15.01 8.64 -15.55
CA MET A 12 -15.49 7.47 -14.81
C MET A 12 -16.82 7.73 -14.10
N GLU A 13 -17.65 6.70 -14.06
CA GLU A 13 -18.81 6.64 -13.18
C GLU A 13 -18.36 6.36 -11.75
N LEU A 14 -18.93 7.07 -10.78
CA LEU A 14 -18.52 7.00 -9.39
C LEU A 14 -19.71 6.60 -8.52
N VAL A 15 -19.45 5.62 -7.66
CA VAL A 15 -20.30 5.29 -6.51
C VAL A 15 -19.49 5.58 -5.25
N LEU A 16 -20.06 6.37 -4.36
CA LEU A 16 -19.40 6.86 -3.14
C LEU A 16 -20.10 6.31 -1.90
N ALA A 17 -19.32 6.05 -0.86
CA ALA A 17 -19.80 5.81 0.49
C ALA A 17 -18.85 6.48 1.49
N ASP A 18 -19.40 7.07 2.55
CA ASP A 18 -18.67 7.64 3.67
C ASP A 18 -19.48 7.41 4.94
N LEU A 19 -18.81 7.27 6.10
CA LEU A 19 -19.50 7.18 7.39
C LEU A 19 -20.22 8.49 7.74
N ASP A 20 -19.75 9.60 7.19
CA ASP A 20 -20.40 10.90 7.27
C ASP A 20 -21.30 11.10 6.02
N PRO A 21 -22.63 10.97 6.16
CA PRO A 21 -23.55 11.09 5.03
C PRO A 21 -23.55 12.48 4.40
N GLU A 22 -23.24 13.54 5.16
CA GLU A 22 -23.17 14.90 4.61
C GLU A 22 -21.96 15.06 3.69
N ARG A 23 -20.81 14.48 4.06
CA ARG A 23 -19.61 14.45 3.20
C ARG A 23 -19.86 13.67 1.91
N ALA A 24 -20.47 12.49 2.01
CA ALA A 24 -20.80 11.67 0.84
C ALA A 24 -21.73 12.45 -0.10
N GLN A 25 -22.82 13.03 0.43
CA GLN A 25 -23.79 13.75 -0.38
C GLN A 25 -23.21 15.02 -1.00
N LYS A 26 -22.33 15.74 -0.27
CA LYS A 26 -21.63 16.91 -0.81
C LYS A 26 -20.73 16.52 -1.99
N ALA A 27 -19.92 15.47 -1.83
CA ALA A 27 -19.05 14.99 -2.89
C ALA A 27 -19.85 14.50 -4.11
N ALA A 28 -20.97 13.80 -3.88
CA ALA A 28 -21.83 13.31 -4.94
C ALA A 28 -22.47 14.42 -5.77
N ARG A 29 -22.94 15.50 -5.12
CA ARG A 29 -23.45 16.68 -5.84
C ARG A 29 -22.38 17.37 -6.68
N GLU A 30 -21.15 17.46 -6.16
CA GLU A 30 -20.02 18.07 -6.87
C GLU A 30 -19.58 17.24 -8.07
N LEU A 31 -19.60 15.92 -7.94
CA LEU A 31 -19.01 15.00 -8.91
C LEU A 31 -20.05 14.31 -9.80
N GLY A 32 -21.34 14.53 -9.60
CA GLY A 32 -22.39 13.75 -10.26
C GLY A 32 -22.18 12.25 -10.05
N ALA A 33 -22.04 11.85 -8.79
CA ALA A 33 -21.80 10.47 -8.36
C ALA A 33 -23.03 9.91 -7.64
N GLU A 34 -23.18 8.59 -7.62
CA GLU A 34 -24.16 7.90 -6.78
C GLU A 34 -23.63 7.76 -5.35
N VAL A 35 -24.53 7.82 -4.34
CA VAL A 35 -24.19 7.51 -2.95
C VAL A 35 -24.91 6.23 -2.54
N VAL A 36 -24.17 5.31 -1.95
CA VAL A 36 -24.72 4.09 -1.33
C VAL A 36 -24.38 4.05 0.16
N PRO A 37 -25.15 3.32 0.98
CA PRO A 37 -24.78 3.08 2.38
C PRO A 37 -23.40 2.39 2.49
N PRO A 38 -22.57 2.74 3.48
CA PRO A 38 -21.25 2.12 3.69
C PRO A 38 -21.29 0.59 3.76
N GLU A 39 -22.36 0.01 4.29
CA GLU A 39 -22.54 -1.43 4.42
C GLU A 39 -22.74 -2.13 3.07
N ARG A 40 -23.17 -1.39 2.04
CA ARG A 40 -23.47 -1.89 0.69
C ARG A 40 -22.33 -1.70 -0.29
N ILE A 41 -21.32 -0.88 0.02
CA ILE A 41 -20.29 -0.49 -0.95
C ILE A 41 -19.50 -1.68 -1.50
N LEU A 42 -19.22 -2.70 -0.67
CA LEU A 42 -18.49 -3.90 -1.09
C LEU A 42 -19.32 -4.78 -2.05
N GLU A 43 -20.64 -4.78 -1.87
CA GLU A 43 -21.60 -5.55 -2.69
C GLU A 43 -22.03 -4.79 -3.95
N THR A 44 -21.60 -3.55 -4.11
CA THR A 44 -21.97 -2.74 -5.26
C THR A 44 -21.19 -3.22 -6.47
N ARG A 45 -21.90 -3.47 -7.58
CA ARG A 45 -21.27 -3.86 -8.85
C ARG A 45 -20.48 -2.69 -9.40
N CYS A 46 -19.18 -2.89 -9.55
CA CYS A 46 -18.27 -1.95 -10.20
C CYS A 46 -17.05 -2.69 -10.76
N ASP A 47 -16.26 -2.04 -11.61
CA ASP A 47 -14.99 -2.61 -12.07
C ASP A 47 -13.90 -2.53 -11.00
N ILE A 48 -13.84 -1.38 -10.30
CA ILE A 48 -12.78 -1.05 -9.33
C ILE A 48 -13.43 -0.63 -8.01
N LEU A 49 -13.05 -1.33 -6.94
CA LEU A 49 -13.31 -0.92 -5.56
C LEU A 49 -12.07 -0.18 -5.02
N ALA A 50 -12.26 1.04 -4.50
CA ALA A 50 -11.18 1.87 -3.97
C ALA A 50 -11.35 2.20 -2.48
N PRO A 51 -10.98 1.29 -1.56
CA PRO A 51 -11.04 1.57 -0.12
C PRO A 51 -10.08 2.71 0.26
N CYS A 52 -10.63 3.84 0.72
CA CYS A 52 -9.84 5.04 1.04
C CYS A 52 -10.07 5.56 2.47
N ALA A 53 -10.78 4.81 3.31
CA ALA A 53 -11.17 5.23 4.66
C ALA A 53 -10.52 4.38 5.77
N LEU A 54 -10.93 3.12 5.90
CA LEU A 54 -10.51 2.22 6.98
C LEU A 54 -9.76 1.00 6.44
N GLY A 55 -8.88 0.44 7.28
CA GLY A 55 -8.27 -0.87 7.06
C GLY A 55 -9.15 -2.03 7.55
N GLY A 56 -8.77 -3.25 7.21
CA GLY A 56 -9.44 -4.50 7.59
C GLY A 56 -10.75 -4.75 6.84
N VAL A 57 -11.05 -3.95 5.81
CA VAL A 57 -12.32 -4.01 5.08
C VAL A 57 -12.40 -5.21 4.13
N VAL A 58 -11.26 -5.80 3.77
CA VAL A 58 -11.18 -7.03 2.98
C VAL A 58 -10.74 -8.19 3.88
N SER A 59 -11.70 -9.02 4.28
CA SER A 59 -11.52 -10.16 5.18
C SER A 59 -12.18 -11.42 4.59
N ARG A 60 -12.02 -12.55 5.26
CA ARG A 60 -12.69 -13.81 4.90
C ARG A 60 -14.22 -13.64 4.77
N GLU A 61 -14.81 -12.80 5.62
CA GLU A 61 -16.25 -12.55 5.69
C GLU A 61 -16.73 -11.55 4.62
N THR A 62 -15.87 -10.65 4.16
CA THR A 62 -16.23 -9.64 3.17
C THR A 62 -15.91 -10.05 1.75
N ILE A 63 -14.85 -10.83 1.52
CA ILE A 63 -14.43 -11.28 0.18
C ILE A 63 -15.58 -11.93 -0.63
N PRO A 64 -16.42 -12.82 -0.07
CA PRO A 64 -17.52 -13.44 -0.84
C PRO A 64 -18.56 -12.45 -1.37
N ARG A 65 -18.62 -11.26 -0.76
CA ARG A 65 -19.58 -10.20 -1.09
C ARG A 65 -19.03 -9.21 -2.11
N ILE A 66 -17.71 -9.17 -2.32
CA ILE A 66 -17.06 -8.24 -3.24
C ILE A 66 -17.45 -8.56 -4.68
N GLN A 67 -18.05 -7.58 -5.36
CA GLN A 67 -18.43 -7.70 -6.79
C GLN A 67 -17.39 -7.10 -7.74
N ALA A 68 -16.41 -6.35 -7.22
CA ALA A 68 -15.38 -5.70 -8.02
C ALA A 68 -14.36 -6.67 -8.60
N ARG A 69 -13.78 -6.29 -9.75
CA ARG A 69 -12.71 -7.06 -10.41
C ARG A 69 -11.32 -6.63 -9.92
N ILE A 70 -11.20 -5.38 -9.47
CA ILE A 70 -9.97 -4.78 -8.98
C ILE A 70 -10.25 -4.12 -7.63
N ILE A 71 -9.32 -4.28 -6.69
CA ILE A 71 -9.27 -3.54 -5.43
C ILE A 71 -8.00 -2.70 -5.44
N CYS A 72 -8.16 -1.37 -5.49
CA CYS A 72 -7.05 -0.41 -5.52
C CYS A 72 -7.47 0.87 -4.80
N GLY A 73 -6.98 1.05 -3.58
CA GLY A 73 -7.38 2.16 -2.72
C GLY A 73 -6.22 2.69 -1.88
N SER A 74 -6.43 3.86 -1.27
CA SER A 74 -5.39 4.55 -0.50
C SER A 74 -5.38 4.23 0.99
N ALA A 75 -6.35 3.46 1.49
CA ALA A 75 -6.40 3.09 2.90
C ALA A 75 -5.17 2.25 3.29
N ASN A 76 -4.78 2.29 4.55
CA ASN A 76 -3.75 1.41 5.10
C ASN A 76 -4.40 0.15 5.65
N ASN A 77 -3.69 -0.97 5.55
CA ASN A 77 -4.11 -2.30 6.03
C ASN A 77 -5.44 -2.73 5.39
N ILE A 78 -5.61 -2.61 4.06
CA ILE A 78 -6.87 -2.94 3.38
C ILE A 78 -7.28 -4.39 3.64
N LEU A 79 -6.32 -5.32 3.51
CA LEU A 79 -6.49 -6.71 3.88
C LEU A 79 -6.52 -6.84 5.41
N ALA A 80 -7.52 -7.54 5.94
CA ALA A 80 -7.51 -7.97 7.32
C ALA A 80 -6.34 -8.94 7.55
N ALA A 81 -5.78 -8.93 8.76
CA ALA A 81 -4.80 -9.95 9.11
C ALA A 81 -5.47 -11.34 9.01
N PRO A 82 -4.80 -12.36 8.45
CA PRO A 82 -5.30 -13.74 8.52
C PRO A 82 -5.48 -14.09 9.99
N ASP A 83 -6.69 -14.55 10.36
CA ASP A 83 -7.15 -14.75 11.74
C ASP A 83 -6.03 -15.23 12.69
N SER A 84 -5.42 -14.25 13.34
CA SER A 84 -4.48 -14.40 14.44
C SER A 84 -4.66 -13.14 15.27
N ARG A 85 -5.51 -13.21 16.30
CA ARG A 85 -5.48 -12.18 17.34
C ARG A 85 -4.28 -12.44 18.25
N PRO A 86 -3.84 -11.41 18.99
CA PRO A 86 -3.31 -10.12 18.55
C PRO A 86 -1.77 -10.19 18.58
N ALA A 87 -1.10 -9.09 18.23
CA ALA A 87 0.34 -8.91 18.42
C ALA A 87 0.76 -9.27 19.86
N GLY A 88 1.28 -10.49 20.03
CA GLY A 88 1.68 -11.04 21.31
C GLY A 88 2.66 -12.18 21.07
N ARG A 89 3.95 -11.82 21.07
CA ARG A 89 5.14 -12.70 21.06
C ARG A 89 5.23 -13.72 19.92
N ILE A 90 6.27 -13.53 19.11
CA ILE A 90 6.92 -14.61 18.38
C ILE A 90 7.32 -15.67 19.42
N GLY A 91 6.71 -16.86 19.34
CA GLY A 91 7.12 -18.02 20.13
C GLY A 91 6.18 -18.41 21.27
N SER A 92 5.04 -18.98 20.94
CA SER A 92 4.43 -20.08 21.70
C SER A 92 3.47 -20.80 20.79
N GLY A 93 3.91 -21.95 20.26
CA GLY A 93 3.07 -22.80 19.45
C GLY A 93 1.91 -23.32 20.27
N GLU A 94 0.69 -22.96 19.87
CA GLU A 94 -0.54 -23.73 20.03
C GLU A 94 -1.60 -23.10 19.11
N GLY A 95 -2.30 -23.97 18.38
CA GLY A 95 -2.90 -23.64 17.09
C GLY A 95 -4.29 -23.00 17.13
N PHE A 96 -4.47 -22.07 16.20
CA PHE A 96 -5.71 -21.89 15.45
C PHE A 96 -5.30 -21.96 13.98
N ALA A 97 -6.06 -22.67 13.15
CA ALA A 97 -5.76 -22.74 11.72
C ALA A 97 -5.81 -21.32 11.16
N ALA A 98 -4.64 -20.74 10.86
CA ALA A 98 -4.55 -19.50 10.10
C ALA A 98 -5.32 -19.75 8.80
N GLY A 99 -6.47 -19.12 8.66
CA GLY A 99 -7.21 -19.18 7.42
C GLY A 99 -6.33 -18.66 6.27
N PRO A 100 -6.58 -19.07 5.01
CA PRO A 100 -5.82 -18.55 3.88
C PRO A 100 -5.76 -17.02 3.89
N ASP A 101 -4.57 -16.49 3.57
CA ASP A 101 -4.31 -15.06 3.45
C ASP A 101 -5.38 -14.40 2.54
N PRO A 102 -5.98 -13.28 2.95
CA PRO A 102 -7.00 -12.61 2.14
C PRO A 102 -6.55 -12.26 0.72
N GLY A 103 -5.27 -11.92 0.52
CA GLY A 103 -4.71 -11.64 -0.81
C GLY A 103 -4.66 -12.88 -1.70
N ASP A 104 -4.35 -14.04 -1.13
CA ASP A 104 -4.40 -15.33 -1.84
C ASP A 104 -5.83 -15.74 -2.17
N GLU A 105 -6.79 -15.49 -1.27
CA GLU A 105 -8.20 -15.77 -1.53
C GLU A 105 -8.79 -14.88 -2.62
N LEU A 106 -8.42 -13.59 -2.66
CA LEU A 106 -8.79 -12.70 -3.76
C LEU A 106 -8.24 -13.21 -5.10
N ALA A 107 -6.97 -13.63 -5.14
CA ALA A 107 -6.33 -14.16 -6.34
C ALA A 107 -7.04 -15.43 -6.84
N ARG A 108 -7.43 -16.35 -5.94
CA ARG A 108 -8.22 -17.55 -6.30
C ARG A 108 -9.56 -17.21 -6.95
N ARG A 109 -10.18 -16.10 -6.53
CA ARG A 109 -11.45 -15.61 -7.09
C ARG A 109 -11.28 -14.79 -8.37
N GLY A 110 -10.05 -14.57 -8.82
CA GLY A 110 -9.76 -13.72 -9.98
C GLY A 110 -9.97 -12.23 -9.70
N ILE A 111 -9.96 -11.82 -8.43
CA ILE A 111 -10.02 -10.40 -8.03
C ILE A 111 -8.59 -9.89 -7.87
N LEU A 112 -8.22 -8.86 -8.64
CA LEU A 112 -6.90 -8.26 -8.58
C LEU A 112 -6.84 -7.31 -7.39
N TYR A 113 -5.92 -7.54 -6.46
CA TYR A 113 -5.60 -6.60 -5.40
C TYR A 113 -4.33 -5.82 -5.73
N ALA A 114 -4.36 -4.50 -5.63
CA ALA A 114 -3.17 -3.68 -5.66
C ALA A 114 -2.68 -3.46 -4.22
N PRO A 115 -1.49 -3.98 -3.83
CA PRO A 115 -1.01 -3.89 -2.46
C PRO A 115 -1.00 -2.46 -1.93
N ASP A 116 -1.74 -2.23 -0.85
CA ASP A 116 -2.02 -0.92 -0.26
C ASP A 116 -0.75 -0.09 -0.02
N TYR A 117 0.24 -0.65 0.67
CA TYR A 117 1.51 0.01 0.99
C TYR A 117 2.33 0.37 -0.25
N LEU A 118 2.10 -0.30 -1.38
CA LEU A 118 2.74 0.02 -2.65
C LEU A 118 2.02 1.19 -3.31
N VAL A 119 0.69 1.11 -3.45
CA VAL A 119 -0.11 2.12 -4.16
C VAL A 119 -0.22 3.44 -3.40
N ASN A 120 -0.27 3.39 -2.07
CA ASN A 120 -0.41 4.58 -1.23
C ASN A 120 0.95 5.21 -0.80
N ALA A 121 2.07 4.67 -1.31
CA ALA A 121 3.43 5.08 -0.95
C ALA A 121 3.77 6.54 -1.27
N GLY A 122 2.95 7.24 -2.06
CA GLY A 122 3.25 8.59 -2.53
C GLY A 122 3.46 9.61 -1.41
N GLY A 123 2.71 9.49 -0.31
CA GLY A 123 2.90 10.37 0.86
C GLY A 123 4.28 10.21 1.49
N LEU A 124 4.75 8.96 1.63
CA LEU A 124 6.08 8.66 2.19
C LEU A 124 7.20 9.11 1.26
N ILE A 125 7.07 8.85 -0.05
CA ILE A 125 8.04 9.28 -1.05
C ILE A 125 8.21 10.79 -1.01
N ARG A 126 7.10 11.54 -1.11
CA ARG A 126 7.13 13.00 -1.07
C ARG A 126 7.72 13.53 0.23
N GLY A 127 7.31 12.97 1.37
CA GLY A 127 7.82 13.37 2.67
C GLY A 127 9.33 13.16 2.79
N ALA A 128 9.82 11.96 2.44
CA ALA A 128 11.24 11.64 2.51
C ALA A 128 12.08 12.55 1.60
N GLU A 129 11.67 12.75 0.35
CA GLU A 129 12.40 13.59 -0.59
C GLU A 129 12.41 15.06 -0.19
N PHE A 130 11.27 15.58 0.29
CA PHE A 130 11.19 16.95 0.75
C PHE A 130 12.05 17.21 1.99
N TYR A 131 11.91 16.38 3.02
CA TYR A 131 12.59 16.62 4.30
C TYR A 131 14.08 16.26 4.26
N LEU A 132 14.43 15.13 3.66
CA LEU A 132 15.79 14.57 3.69
C LEU A 132 16.64 15.01 2.50
N LEU A 133 16.04 15.13 1.31
CA LEU A 133 16.79 15.44 0.07
C LEU A 133 16.58 16.88 -0.42
N LYS A 134 15.75 17.66 0.28
CA LYS A 134 15.37 19.05 -0.11
C LYS A 134 14.84 19.14 -1.55
N ARG A 135 14.28 18.04 -2.05
CA ARG A 135 13.72 17.97 -3.40
C ARG A 135 12.25 18.37 -3.32
N ALA A 136 11.89 19.47 -3.99
CA ALA A 136 10.53 20.01 -3.98
C ALA A 136 9.57 19.21 -4.87
N ASP A 137 10.07 18.70 -6.01
CA ASP A 137 9.28 17.96 -6.98
C ASP A 137 9.61 16.46 -6.95
N SER A 138 8.65 15.66 -6.49
CA SER A 138 8.74 14.21 -6.40
C SER A 138 8.11 13.47 -7.59
N HIS A 139 7.70 14.16 -8.66
CA HIS A 139 6.91 13.59 -9.74
C HIS A 139 7.52 12.29 -10.32
N ASP A 140 8.81 12.31 -10.70
CA ASP A 140 9.48 11.12 -11.23
C ASP A 140 9.47 9.94 -10.24
N SER A 141 9.63 10.25 -8.95
CA SER A 141 9.63 9.23 -7.90
C SER A 141 8.26 8.63 -7.66
N LEU A 142 7.22 9.45 -7.76
CA LEU A 142 5.82 9.03 -7.67
C LEU A 142 5.42 8.21 -8.90
N ALA A 143 5.86 8.59 -10.11
CA ALA A 143 5.60 7.85 -11.34
C ALA A 143 6.08 6.39 -11.26
N ARG A 144 7.19 6.14 -10.54
CA ARG A 144 7.71 4.77 -10.31
C ARG A 144 6.78 3.86 -9.51
N ILE A 145 5.73 4.38 -8.86
CA ILE A 145 4.69 3.53 -8.23
C ILE A 145 4.01 2.70 -9.32
N TYR A 146 3.74 3.29 -10.49
CA TYR A 146 3.17 2.59 -11.64
C TYR A 146 4.07 1.44 -12.09
N ASP A 147 5.35 1.71 -12.33
CA ASP A 147 6.30 0.68 -12.80
C ASP A 147 6.44 -0.48 -11.81
N ARG A 148 6.45 -0.16 -10.50
CA ARG A 148 6.51 -1.18 -9.44
C ARG A 148 5.26 -2.03 -9.41
N MET A 149 4.08 -1.41 -9.52
CA MET A 149 2.83 -2.15 -9.58
C MET A 149 2.79 -3.03 -10.83
N TRP A 150 3.20 -2.50 -11.98
CA TRP A 150 3.28 -3.26 -13.22
C TRP A 150 4.17 -4.50 -13.06
N ARG A 151 5.35 -4.34 -12.44
CA ARG A 151 6.25 -5.46 -12.17
C ARG A 151 5.64 -6.51 -11.23
N VAL A 152 4.87 -6.08 -10.22
CA VAL A 152 4.12 -7.00 -9.34
C VAL A 152 3.11 -7.81 -10.14
N LEU A 153 2.37 -7.18 -11.05
CA LEU A 153 1.38 -7.86 -11.90
C LEU A 153 2.02 -8.89 -12.83
N GLU A 154 3.13 -8.53 -13.49
CA GLU A 154 3.88 -9.46 -14.35
C GLU A 154 4.31 -10.70 -13.58
N LEU A 155 4.98 -10.50 -12.44
CA LEU A 155 5.49 -11.59 -11.60
C LEU A 155 4.38 -12.44 -10.99
N SER A 156 3.26 -11.82 -10.60
CA SER A 156 2.07 -12.51 -10.10
C SER A 156 1.52 -13.46 -11.17
N ARG A 157 1.40 -12.99 -12.41
CA ARG A 157 0.95 -13.79 -13.54
C ARG A 157 1.94 -14.91 -13.90
N GLU A 158 3.24 -14.60 -13.95
CA GLU A 158 4.29 -15.58 -14.28
C GLU A 158 4.39 -16.72 -13.26
N ARG A 159 4.19 -16.41 -11.97
CA ARG A 159 4.43 -17.35 -10.87
C ARG A 159 3.15 -17.96 -10.28
N GLY A 160 1.98 -17.48 -10.68
CA GLY A 160 0.69 -17.92 -10.13
C GLY A 160 0.52 -17.61 -8.65
N LEU A 161 1.13 -16.54 -8.15
CA LEU A 161 1.04 -16.09 -6.75
C LEU A 161 0.24 -14.79 -6.65
N SER A 162 -0.36 -14.51 -5.49
CA SER A 162 -1.06 -13.25 -5.26
C SER A 162 -0.11 -12.05 -5.37
N THR A 163 -0.67 -10.92 -5.79
CA THR A 163 0.05 -9.64 -5.87
C THR A 163 0.58 -9.19 -4.50
N ALA A 164 -0.14 -9.49 -3.42
CA ALA A 164 0.30 -9.24 -2.05
C ALA A 164 1.62 -9.97 -1.76
N ARG A 165 1.65 -11.29 -2.00
CA ARG A 165 2.84 -12.12 -1.78
C ARG A 165 4.01 -11.68 -2.66
N ILE A 166 3.76 -11.38 -3.93
CA ILE A 166 4.81 -10.89 -4.85
C ILE A 166 5.40 -9.56 -4.37
N ALA A 167 4.56 -8.63 -3.91
CA ALA A 167 5.05 -7.35 -3.40
C ALA A 167 5.91 -7.53 -2.14
N ASP A 168 5.52 -8.42 -1.23
CA ASP A 168 6.30 -8.74 -0.02
C ASP A 168 7.66 -9.35 -0.38
N GLU A 169 7.68 -10.34 -1.28
CA GLU A 169 8.93 -10.96 -1.73
C GLU A 169 9.84 -9.95 -2.43
N MET A 170 9.28 -9.03 -3.23
CA MET A 170 10.04 -7.94 -3.86
C MET A 170 10.63 -6.98 -2.82
N ALA A 171 9.86 -6.63 -1.78
CA ALA A 171 10.29 -5.77 -0.70
C ALA A 171 11.42 -6.44 0.11
N GLU A 172 11.23 -7.70 0.51
CA GLU A 172 12.24 -8.49 1.22
C GLU A 172 13.53 -8.65 0.42
N ALA A 173 13.43 -8.97 -0.87
CA ALA A 173 14.60 -9.10 -1.74
C ALA A 173 15.38 -7.79 -1.83
N ARG A 174 14.68 -6.64 -1.84
CA ARG A 174 15.30 -5.30 -1.81
C ARG A 174 15.96 -5.00 -0.46
N LEU A 175 15.44 -5.51 0.65
CA LEU A 175 16.03 -5.34 1.98
C LEU A 175 17.28 -6.20 2.17
N LYS A 176 17.26 -7.45 1.68
CA LYS A 176 18.37 -8.41 1.80
C LYS A 176 19.59 -8.06 0.96
N ARG A 177 19.41 -7.29 -0.13
CA ARG A 177 20.53 -6.81 -0.96
C ARG A 177 21.43 -5.86 -0.15
N PRO A 178 22.76 -6.06 -0.15
CA PRO A 178 23.69 -5.11 0.46
C PRO A 178 23.47 -3.70 -0.08
N LYS A 179 23.37 -2.72 0.80
CA LYS A 179 23.17 -1.32 0.44
C LYS A 179 24.42 -0.53 0.80
N ILE A 180 25.00 0.13 -0.20
CA ILE A 180 26.06 1.12 0.02
C ILE A 180 25.37 2.47 0.10
N PHE A 181 25.36 3.07 1.27
CA PHE A 181 24.90 4.43 1.46
C PHE A 181 26.11 5.35 1.56
N ARG A 182 26.40 6.08 0.48
CA ARG A 182 27.54 7.02 0.47
C ARG A 182 27.30 8.25 1.33
N ASP A 183 26.04 8.65 1.49
CA ASP A 183 25.67 9.93 2.09
C ASP A 183 24.69 9.78 3.29
N LEU A 184 24.53 8.56 3.81
CA LEU A 184 23.65 8.31 4.96
C LEU A 184 24.48 8.25 6.24
N PHE A 185 24.59 9.38 6.93
CA PHE A 185 25.24 9.48 8.23
C PHE A 185 24.23 9.19 9.34
N TRP A 186 24.53 8.23 10.22
CA TRP A 186 23.74 7.95 11.42
C TRP A 186 24.55 8.30 12.66
N GLY A 187 24.15 9.35 13.37
CA GLY A 187 24.87 9.82 14.56
C GLY A 187 26.09 10.69 14.26
N PHE A 188 26.49 11.49 15.25
CA PHE A 188 27.42 12.61 15.20
C PHE A 188 28.59 12.45 14.23
N GLY A 189 28.83 13.54 13.48
CA GLY A 189 29.90 13.63 12.49
C GLY A 189 31.22 13.08 13.02
N SER A 190 31.94 12.42 12.12
CA SER A 190 33.30 11.95 12.34
C SER A 190 34.22 13.13 12.70
N THR A 191 34.30 13.49 13.98
CA THR A 191 35.41 14.27 14.50
C THR A 191 36.61 13.34 14.61
N GLY A 192 37.44 13.42 13.57
CA GLY A 192 38.89 13.22 13.59
C GLY A 192 39.44 12.08 14.44
N LEU A 193 39.59 10.90 13.84
CA LEU A 193 40.70 10.02 14.21
C LEU A 193 41.92 10.44 13.37
N THR A 194 42.56 11.56 13.73
CA THR A 194 43.91 11.85 13.26
C THR A 194 44.84 10.85 13.91
N ALA A 195 45.30 9.87 13.12
CA ALA A 195 46.43 9.02 13.47
C ALA A 195 47.66 9.91 13.69
N ALA A 196 48.06 10.08 14.95
CA ALA A 196 49.37 10.63 15.30
C ALA A 196 50.43 9.56 15.01
N GLY A 197 50.83 9.45 13.74
CA GLY A 197 52.07 8.82 13.32
C GLY A 197 53.09 9.92 13.08
N GLY A 198 53.98 10.14 14.05
CA GLY A 198 55.08 11.09 13.96
C GLY A 198 56.28 10.54 14.71
N ALA A 199 57.11 9.77 14.00
CA ALA A 199 58.44 9.41 14.41
C ALA A 199 59.31 10.68 14.48
N THR A 200 60.12 10.79 15.54
CA THR A 200 61.38 11.54 15.49
C THR A 200 62.44 10.75 16.23
N GLU A 201 63.40 10.29 15.44
CA GLU A 201 64.75 9.89 15.85
C GLU A 201 65.53 11.10 16.40
N ASN A 202 66.57 10.76 17.16
CA ASN A 202 67.66 11.55 17.77
C ASN A 202 67.45 12.04 19.21
#